data_AF-A0A7V9NR30-F1
#
_entry.id   AF-A0A7V9NR30-F1
#
_cell.length_a   1.000
_cell.length_b   1.000
_cell.length_c   1.000
_cell.angle_alpha   90.00
_cell.angle_beta   90.00
_cell.angle_gamma   90.00
#
_symmetry.space_group_name_H-M   'P 1'
#
loop_
_entity.id
_entity.type
_entity.pdbx_description
1 polymer ?
#
loop_
_entity_poly.entity_id
_entity_poly.type
_entity_poly.pdbx_seq_one_letter_code
_entity_poly.pdbx_strand_id
1 'polypeptide(L)'
;MTVTESVSDWQKTAYIAGQAADARVNVELETEGMTLNIGPQHPATHGTLRIVVRLDGEQVLWADPVPGYMHRGYEKLCEVRKYPQITTLVNRIDWLSSFANEVPFILAAEQLMGIEAPPRAQYIR
;
A
#
# COMPACT_ATOMS: atom_id res chain seq x y z
N MET A 1 9.31 37.51 19.51
CA MET A 1 9.72 37.09 20.86
C MET A 1 8.81 35.93 21.24
N THR A 2 9.34 34.71 21.18
CA THR A 2 8.62 33.44 21.26
C THR A 2 8.22 33.12 22.70
N VAL A 3 6.95 32.76 22.90
CA VAL A 3 6.42 32.24 24.16
C VAL A 3 6.92 30.80 24.32
N THR A 4 7.69 30.53 25.37
CA THR A 4 8.08 29.18 25.78
C THR A 4 6.99 28.61 26.68
N GLU A 5 6.16 27.71 26.14
CA GLU A 5 5.22 26.91 26.95
C GLU A 5 6.01 25.91 27.81
N SER A 6 5.89 26.01 29.13
CA SER A 6 6.49 25.08 30.08
C SER A 6 5.66 23.79 30.12
N VAL A 7 6.26 22.68 29.67
CA VAL A 7 5.67 21.34 29.74
C VAL A 7 5.27 21.01 31.19
N SER A 8 4.02 20.61 31.38
CA SER A 8 3.40 20.37 32.68
C SER A 8 3.85 19.05 33.32
N ASP A 9 3.87 18.98 34.65
CA ASP A 9 4.48 17.86 35.39
C ASP A 9 3.80 16.50 35.18
N TRP A 10 2.51 16.49 34.80
CA TRP A 10 1.82 15.26 34.43
C TRP A 10 2.32 14.70 33.08
N GLN A 11 2.73 15.58 32.14
CA GLN A 11 3.33 15.16 30.87
C GLN A 11 4.73 14.57 31.10
N LYS A 12 5.51 15.15 32.02
CA LYS A 12 6.82 14.60 32.43
C LYS A 12 6.67 13.24 33.10
N THR A 13 5.67 13.10 33.97
CA THR A 13 5.39 11.84 34.67
C THR A 13 4.91 10.76 33.72
N ALA A 14 4.08 11.10 32.72
CA ALA A 14 3.65 10.17 31.68
C ALA A 14 4.81 9.75 30.76
N TYR A 15 5.72 10.65 30.43
CA TYR A 15 6.94 10.36 29.67
C TYR A 15 7.88 9.40 30.43
N ILE A 16 8.10 9.67 31.72
CA ILE A 16 8.91 8.81 32.60
C ILE A 16 8.24 7.45 32.81
N ALA A 17 6.93 7.40 32.94
CA ALA A 17 6.18 6.15 33.06
C ALA A 17 6.22 5.33 31.76
N GLY A 18 6.16 5.98 30.59
CA GLY A 18 6.38 5.34 29.29
C GLY A 18 7.79 4.75 29.17
N GLN A 19 8.82 5.53 29.51
CA GLN A 19 10.20 5.03 29.50
C GLN A 19 10.46 3.93 30.54
N ALA A 20 9.82 3.98 31.70
CA ALA A 20 9.94 2.95 32.73
C ALA A 20 9.17 1.66 32.37
N ALA A 21 8.11 1.75 31.58
CA ALA A 21 7.42 0.59 31.01
C ALA A 21 8.28 -0.07 29.93
N ASP A 22 8.88 0.72 29.03
CA ASP A 22 9.86 0.22 28.04
C ASP A 22 11.06 -0.46 28.74
N ALA A 23 11.59 0.15 29.80
CA ALA A 23 12.74 -0.38 30.53
C ALA A 23 12.46 -1.69 31.31
N ARG A 24 11.20 -2.01 31.64
CA ARG A 24 10.84 -3.26 32.34
C ARG A 24 10.61 -4.44 31.39
N VAL A 25 10.34 -4.17 30.12
CA VAL A 25 10.20 -5.20 29.08
C VAL A 25 11.54 -5.45 28.38
N ASN A 26 12.42 -4.44 28.34
CA ASN A 26 13.75 -4.51 27.75
C ASN A 26 14.81 -5.03 28.73
N VAL A 27 14.70 -6.27 29.17
CA VAL A 27 15.94 -7.07 29.26
C VAL A 27 16.33 -7.31 27.81
N GLU A 28 17.07 -6.37 27.23
CA GLU A 28 17.60 -6.44 25.87
C GLU A 28 18.48 -7.69 25.76
N LEU A 29 17.86 -8.80 25.39
CA LEU A 29 18.56 -9.88 24.72
C LEU A 29 18.98 -9.27 23.38
N GLU A 30 20.23 -8.82 23.26
CA GLU A 30 20.80 -8.45 21.96
C GLU A 30 20.72 -9.68 21.05
N THR A 31 19.66 -9.76 20.24
CA THR A 31 19.52 -10.81 19.25
C THR A 31 20.28 -10.41 17.99
N GLU A 32 21.14 -11.29 17.47
CA GLU A 32 21.72 -11.07 16.14
C GLU A 32 20.58 -10.88 15.15
N GLY A 33 20.52 -9.71 14.49
CA GLY A 33 19.38 -9.31 13.66
C GLY A 33 18.94 -10.41 12.70
N MET A 34 17.69 -10.84 12.80
CA MET A 34 17.14 -11.95 12.03
C MET A 34 16.61 -11.44 10.69
N THR A 35 17.00 -12.08 9.58
CA THR A 35 16.36 -11.84 8.29
C THR A 35 15.31 -12.92 8.03
N LEU A 36 14.04 -12.53 8.02
CA LEU A 36 12.90 -13.41 7.74
C LEU A 36 12.37 -13.16 6.32
N ASN A 37 12.18 -14.23 5.56
CA ASN A 37 11.58 -14.15 4.23
C ASN A 37 10.14 -14.64 4.27
N ILE A 38 9.19 -13.72 4.19
CA ILE A 38 7.77 -14.02 4.06
C ILE A 38 7.49 -14.24 2.58
N GLY A 39 7.39 -15.51 2.18
CA GLY A 39 7.21 -15.91 0.79
C GLY A 39 5.75 -15.76 0.28
N PRO A 40 5.54 -15.93 -1.04
CA PRO A 40 4.24 -15.73 -1.68
C PRO A 40 3.15 -16.70 -1.23
N GLN A 41 3.50 -17.83 -0.61
CA GLN A 41 2.51 -18.82 -0.12
C GLN A 41 2.01 -18.52 1.29
N HIS A 42 2.57 -17.51 1.96
CA HIS A 42 2.18 -17.17 3.31
C HIS A 42 0.78 -16.51 3.31
N PRO A 43 -0.22 -16.99 4.07
CA PRO A 43 -1.59 -16.48 3.99
C PRO A 43 -1.74 -14.97 4.25
N ALA A 44 -0.84 -14.38 5.03
CA ALA A 44 -0.86 -12.94 5.36
C ALA A 44 -0.43 -12.02 4.21
N THR A 45 0.03 -12.54 3.07
CA THR A 45 0.45 -11.71 1.93
C THR A 45 -0.73 -11.33 1.02
N HIS A 46 -1.95 -11.84 1.30
CA HIS A 46 -3.20 -11.53 0.59
C HIS A 46 -3.07 -11.62 -0.95
N GLY A 47 -2.28 -12.57 -1.44
CA GLY A 47 -1.94 -12.71 -2.84
C GLY A 47 -0.50 -13.22 -2.98
N THR A 48 0.14 -12.93 -4.11
CA THR A 48 1.54 -13.30 -4.34
C THR A 48 2.44 -12.09 -4.12
N LEU A 49 2.85 -11.91 -2.87
CA LEU A 49 3.82 -10.92 -2.46
C LEU A 49 4.91 -11.61 -1.65
N ARG A 50 6.17 -11.23 -1.90
CA ARG A 50 7.29 -11.63 -1.05
C ARG A 50 7.75 -10.42 -0.27
N ILE A 51 7.98 -10.58 1.03
CA ILE A 51 8.50 -9.52 1.89
C ILE A 51 9.74 -10.04 2.62
N VAL A 52 10.87 -9.38 2.44
CA VAL A 52 12.10 -9.68 3.19
C VAL A 52 12.19 -8.72 4.37
N VAL A 53 12.05 -9.24 5.59
CA VAL A 53 11.98 -8.44 6.81
C VAL A 53 13.24 -8.64 7.64
N ARG A 54 13.81 -7.55 8.16
CA ARG A 54 14.88 -7.57 9.16
C ARG A 54 14.27 -7.25 10.52
N LEU A 55 14.45 -8.17 11.46
CA LEU A 55 13.86 -8.14 12.78
C LEU A 55 14.95 -8.04 13.85
N ASP A 56 14.63 -7.33 14.92
CA ASP A 56 15.30 -7.42 16.21
C ASP A 56 14.24 -7.82 17.25
N GLY A 57 14.29 -9.08 17.69
CA GLY A 57 13.18 -9.71 18.40
C GLY A 57 11.84 -9.59 17.63
N GLU A 58 10.86 -8.92 18.26
CA GLU A 58 9.53 -8.66 17.70
C GLU A 58 9.46 -7.34 16.91
N GLN A 59 10.51 -6.52 16.95
CA GLN A 59 10.54 -5.22 16.29
C GLN A 59 10.99 -5.36 14.83
N VAL A 60 10.24 -4.73 13.92
CA VAL A 60 10.64 -4.61 12.50
C VAL A 60 11.60 -3.44 12.34
N LEU A 61 12.85 -3.73 12.01
CA LEU A 61 13.84 -2.72 11.67
C LEU A 61 13.69 -2.24 10.22
N TRP A 62 13.37 -3.17 9.32
CA TRP A 62 13.24 -2.89 7.89
C TRP A 62 12.44 -3.98 7.17
N ALA A 63 11.77 -3.61 6.07
CA ALA A 63 11.06 -4.55 5.21
C ALA A 63 11.20 -4.18 3.72
N ASP A 64 11.54 -5.16 2.89
CA ASP A 64 11.56 -5.07 1.42
C ASP A 64 10.36 -5.78 0.82
N PRO A 65 9.38 -5.07 0.25
CA PRO A 65 8.38 -5.71 -0.59
C PRO A 65 8.98 -6.00 -1.97
N VAL A 66 8.95 -7.26 -2.39
CA VAL A 66 9.36 -7.71 -3.73
C VAL A 66 8.11 -7.93 -4.58
N PRO A 67 7.68 -6.94 -5.40
CA PRO A 67 6.51 -7.07 -6.26
C PRO A 67 6.83 -7.88 -7.53
N GLY A 68 5.80 -8.11 -8.36
CA GLY A 68 5.96 -8.61 -9.73
C GLY A 68 5.55 -10.06 -9.97
N TYR A 69 5.24 -10.84 -8.92
CA TYR A 69 4.75 -12.22 -9.08
C TYR A 69 3.41 -12.32 -9.85
N MET A 70 2.65 -11.24 -9.91
CA MET A 70 1.40 -11.11 -10.71
C MET A 70 1.55 -10.20 -11.93
N HIS A 71 2.78 -9.87 -12.33
CA HIS A 71 3.00 -9.06 -13.52
C HIS A 71 2.62 -9.87 -14.77
N ARG A 72 1.59 -9.41 -15.49
CA ARG A 72 1.06 -10.07 -16.70
C ARG A 72 1.34 -9.29 -18.00
N GLY A 73 2.12 -8.21 -17.94
CA GLY A 73 2.40 -7.37 -19.10
C GLY A 73 1.16 -6.70 -19.69
N TYR A 74 0.27 -6.18 -18.84
CA TYR A 74 -0.99 -5.55 -19.27
C TYR A 74 -0.79 -4.45 -20.31
N GLU A 75 0.19 -3.57 -20.09
CA GLU A 75 0.51 -2.47 -20.99
C GLU A 75 0.85 -2.99 -22.39
N LYS A 76 1.64 -4.06 -22.48
CA LYS A 76 2.00 -4.69 -23.76
C LYS A 76 0.79 -5.33 -24.45
N LEU A 77 -0.12 -5.91 -23.67
CA LEU A 77 -1.37 -6.47 -24.21
C LEU A 77 -2.30 -5.38 -24.73
N CYS A 78 -2.26 -4.17 -24.17
CA CYS A 78 -3.04 -3.03 -24.64
C CYS A 78 -2.57 -2.53 -26.02
N GLU A 79 -1.27 -2.57 -26.31
CA GLU A 79 -0.72 -2.08 -27.59
C GLU A 79 -1.31 -2.79 -28.83
N VAL A 80 -1.67 -4.06 -28.71
CA VAL A 80 -2.17 -4.88 -29.82
C VAL A 80 -3.71 -4.93 -29.89
N ARG A 81 -4.41 -4.23 -28.99
CA ARG A 81 -5.87 -4.29 -28.84
C ARG A 81 -6.54 -2.96 -29.18
N LYS A 82 -7.81 -3.03 -29.57
CA LYS A 82 -8.65 -1.83 -29.76
C LYS A 82 -9.17 -1.34 -28.40
N TYR A 83 -9.45 -0.04 -28.28
CA TYR A 83 -9.96 0.58 -27.04
C TYR A 83 -11.12 -0.17 -26.38
N PRO A 84 -12.18 -0.61 -27.10
CA PRO A 84 -13.27 -1.38 -26.48
C PRO A 84 -12.87 -2.77 -25.98
N GLN A 85 -11.78 -3.35 -26.48
CA GLN A 85 -11.28 -4.64 -26.01
C GLN A 85 -10.42 -4.48 -24.74
N ILE A 86 -9.81 -3.31 -24.55
CA ILE A 86 -8.93 -3.01 -23.41
C ILE A 86 -9.72 -2.87 -22.10
N THR A 87 -10.99 -2.45 -22.13
CA THR A 87 -11.84 -2.34 -20.93
C THR A 87 -11.86 -3.63 -20.11
N THR A 88 -11.98 -4.79 -20.78
CA THR A 88 -11.94 -6.11 -20.14
C THR A 88 -10.60 -6.44 -19.48
N LEU A 89 -9.50 -5.85 -19.95
CA LEU A 89 -8.18 -6.00 -19.33
C LEU A 89 -8.03 -5.06 -18.14
N VAL A 90 -8.48 -3.81 -18.28
CA VAL A 90 -8.41 -2.79 -17.23
C VAL A 90 -9.20 -3.19 -15.98
N ASN A 91 -10.36 -3.82 -16.17
CA ASN A 91 -11.18 -4.40 -15.09
C ASN A 91 -10.40 -5.43 -14.25
N ARG A 92 -9.36 -6.06 -14.80
CA ARG A 92 -8.58 -7.13 -14.14
C ARG A 92 -7.34 -6.62 -13.39
N ILE A 93 -7.07 -5.32 -13.42
CA ILE A 93 -5.91 -4.71 -12.74
C ILE A 93 -6.17 -4.67 -11.23
N ASP A 94 -7.29 -4.09 -10.81
CA ASP A 94 -7.85 -4.28 -9.47
C ASP A 94 -9.15 -5.07 -9.57
N TRP A 95 -9.12 -6.30 -9.06
CA TRP A 95 -10.23 -7.24 -9.11
C TRP A 95 -11.32 -6.97 -8.06
N LEU A 96 -11.09 -6.07 -7.10
CA LEU A 96 -12.09 -5.69 -6.10
C LEU A 96 -12.99 -4.56 -6.64
N SER A 97 -12.40 -3.58 -7.33
CA SER A 97 -13.10 -2.37 -7.78
C SER A 97 -13.12 -2.23 -9.31
N SER A 98 -13.77 -3.19 -9.97
CA SER A 98 -13.87 -3.26 -11.45
C SER A 98 -14.22 -1.92 -12.13
N PHE A 99 -15.29 -1.26 -11.70
CA PHE A 99 -15.74 -0.01 -12.32
C PHE A 99 -14.83 1.18 -12.03
N ALA A 100 -14.18 1.20 -10.86
CA ALA A 100 -13.22 2.25 -10.51
C ALA A 100 -11.99 2.27 -11.43
N ASN A 101 -11.68 1.14 -12.07
CA ASN A 101 -10.61 1.06 -13.07
C ASN A 101 -11.10 1.44 -14.48
N GLU A 102 -12.33 1.06 -14.84
CA GLU A 102 -12.86 1.31 -16.19
C GLU A 102 -13.20 2.78 -16.42
N VAL A 103 -13.81 3.46 -15.44
CA VAL A 103 -14.20 4.87 -15.55
C VAL A 103 -13.03 5.78 -15.93
N PRO A 104 -11.87 5.78 -15.24
CA PRO A 104 -10.75 6.64 -15.62
C PRO A 104 -10.16 6.29 -16.99
N PHE A 105 -10.17 5.02 -17.40
CA PHE A 105 -9.72 4.63 -18.73
C PHE A 105 -10.63 5.17 -19.83
N ILE A 106 -11.95 5.08 -19.63
CA ILE A 106 -12.94 5.65 -20.58
C ILE A 106 -12.89 7.17 -20.59
N LEU A 107 -12.78 7.82 -19.42
CA LEU A 107 -12.62 9.28 -19.34
C LEU A 107 -11.38 9.77 -20.09
N ALA A 108 -10.25 9.07 -19.96
CA ALA A 108 -9.04 9.40 -20.71
C ALA A 108 -9.25 9.25 -22.23
N ALA A 109 -9.95 8.19 -22.66
CA ALA A 109 -10.28 7.99 -24.08
C ALA A 109 -11.26 9.06 -24.60
N GLU A 110 -12.30 9.41 -23.84
CA GLU A 110 -13.26 10.48 -24.14
C GLU A 110 -12.55 11.82 -24.30
N GLN A 111 -11.64 12.14 -23.38
CA GLN A 111 -10.83 13.36 -23.41
C GLN A 111 -9.92 13.43 -24.65
N LEU A 112 -9.27 12.31 -25.02
CA LEU A 112 -8.44 12.23 -26.23
C LEU A 112 -9.27 12.41 -27.52
N MET A 113 -10.53 11.98 -27.51
CA MET A 113 -11.44 12.11 -28.65
C MET A 113 -12.19 13.45 -28.68
N GLY A 114 -12.15 14.23 -27.60
CA GLY A 114 -12.90 15.48 -27.48
C GLY A 114 -14.42 15.29 -27.43
N ILE A 115 -14.89 14.16 -26.89
CA ILE A 115 -16.30 13.82 -26.78
C ILE A 115 -16.77 13.88 -25.32
N GLU A 116 -18.06 14.14 -25.11
CA GLU A 116 -18.68 14.13 -23.80
C GLU A 116 -19.83 13.13 -23.76
N ALA A 117 -19.84 12.26 -22.74
CA ALA A 117 -20.94 11.32 -22.52
C ALA A 117 -22.25 12.05 -22.18
N PRO A 118 -23.43 11.51 -22.56
CA PRO A 118 -24.71 12.14 -22.24
C PRO A 118 -24.93 12.26 -20.73
N PRO A 119 -25.68 13.28 -20.24
CA PRO A 119 -25.81 13.55 -18.80
C PRO A 119 -26.22 12.33 -17.97
N ARG A 120 -27.15 11.50 -18.50
CA ARG A 120 -27.56 10.25 -17.83
C ARG A 120 -26.39 9.29 -17.59
N ALA A 121 -25.48 9.13 -18.55
CA ALA A 121 -24.32 8.26 -18.39
C ALA A 121 -23.34 8.82 -17.35
N GLN A 122 -23.24 10.16 -17.24
CA GLN A 122 -22.40 10.81 -16.24
C GLN A 122 -22.89 10.58 -14.80
N TYR A 123 -24.20 10.48 -14.58
CA TYR A 123 -24.77 10.17 -13.26
C TYR A 123 -24.70 8.69 -12.89
N ILE A 124 -24.57 7.79 -13.88
CA ILE A 124 -24.50 6.33 -13.65
C ILE A 124 -23.08 5.89 -13.28
N ARG A 125 -22.07 6.60 -13.79
CA ARG A 125 -20.65 6.28 -13.57
C ARG A 125 -20.13 6.80 -12.23
#